data_AF-A0A4R1JXB9-F1
#
_entry.id   AF-A0A4R1JXB9-F1
#
_cell.length_a   1.000
_cell.length_b   1.000
_cell.length_c   1.000
_cell.angle_alpha   90.00
_cell.angle_beta   90.00
_cell.angle_gamma   90.00
#
_symmetry.space_group_name_H-M   'P 1'
#
loop_
_entity.id
_entity.type
_entity.pdbx_description
1 polymer ?
#
loop_
_entity_poly.entity_id
_entity_poly.type
_entity_poly.pdbx_seq_one_letter_code
_entity_poly.pdbx_strand_id
1 'polypeptide(L)'
;MDRTYKNFYRQFYLKTGGFLPTKPLNKNLFPGDYFQIKNGEIILLGNIYRNAIVAHQDIDISGVIALNASNWNFSDGISKPYSGRAHAHAAIDGQIEFSKQILAFANKGSFIFKAEEPESIKINNWNEIQQQLILKLTQTLYSFRELYVVTESATASNTTLATAGEANAELELACEAENFGLVDIFGHHNTKTIQSKDIEYYHRETKRKPAYFKAKKLVVQDEKLAYFISDFIAKENNMSEWTDSFFDSNFHNEIDYNTQMLMQNAQGFYLDMLQCNELNPNTALLYFKWVDANLDDVEKLFGAYGN
;
A
#
# COMPACT_ATOMS: atom_id res chain seq x y z
N MET A 1 6.70 -4.98 15.78
CA MET A 1 6.07 -3.77 15.21
C MET A 1 5.16 -4.13 14.03
N ASP A 2 3.86 -4.29 14.20
CA ASP A 2 3.16 -5.00 15.27
C ASP A 2 1.80 -5.42 14.70
N ARG A 3 1.33 -6.62 15.08
CA ARG A 3 0.08 -7.23 14.57
C ARG A 3 -1.16 -6.32 14.68
N THR A 4 -1.05 -5.21 15.42
CA THR A 4 -2.06 -4.20 15.70
C THR A 4 -2.84 -3.74 14.47
N TYR A 5 -2.19 -3.38 13.37
CA TYR A 5 -2.91 -2.88 12.18
C TYR A 5 -3.31 -3.96 11.17
N LYS A 6 -2.83 -5.20 11.34
CA LYS A 6 -3.07 -6.29 10.38
C LYS A 6 -4.57 -6.55 10.20
N ASN A 7 -5.31 -6.51 11.31
CA ASN A 7 -6.76 -6.69 11.29
C ASN A 7 -7.47 -5.57 10.51
N PHE A 8 -7.13 -4.31 10.80
CA PHE A 8 -7.68 -3.16 10.06
C PHE A 8 -7.42 -3.29 8.56
N TYR A 9 -6.18 -3.54 8.14
CA TYR A 9 -5.83 -3.68 6.73
C TYR A 9 -6.59 -4.81 6.03
N ARG A 10 -6.69 -5.97 6.67
CA ARG A 10 -7.43 -7.11 6.14
C ARG A 10 -8.91 -6.77 5.96
N GLN A 11 -9.54 -6.22 6.99
CA GLN A 11 -10.95 -5.85 6.93
C GLN A 11 -11.19 -4.73 5.93
N PHE A 12 -10.29 -3.74 5.85
CA PHE A 12 -10.37 -2.65 4.91
C PHE A 12 -10.37 -3.16 3.46
N TYR A 13 -9.41 -4.02 3.11
CA TYR A 13 -9.33 -4.63 1.78
C TYR A 13 -10.61 -5.41 1.43
N LEU A 14 -11.10 -6.23 2.36
CA LEU A 14 -12.30 -7.06 2.14
C LEU A 14 -13.58 -6.24 2.02
N LYS A 15 -13.76 -5.21 2.86
CA LYS A 15 -14.98 -4.39 2.91
C LYS A 15 -15.05 -3.39 1.76
N THR A 16 -13.93 -2.79 1.37
CA THR A 16 -13.88 -1.73 0.35
C THR A 16 -13.76 -2.25 -1.08
N GLY A 17 -13.68 -3.57 -1.28
CA GLY A 17 -13.53 -4.16 -2.62
C GLY A 17 -12.10 -4.02 -3.17
N GLY A 18 -11.10 -4.17 -2.30
CA GLY A 18 -9.70 -4.28 -2.68
C GLY A 18 -8.84 -3.04 -2.49
N PHE A 19 -9.34 -1.96 -1.86
CA PHE A 19 -8.50 -0.81 -1.54
C PHE A 19 -7.54 -1.10 -0.39
N LEU A 20 -6.40 -0.41 -0.42
CA LEU A 20 -5.35 -0.48 0.59
C LEU A 20 -5.04 0.93 1.10
N PRO A 21 -4.89 1.13 2.43
CA PRO A 21 -4.48 2.42 3.00
C PRO A 21 -2.96 2.67 2.91
N THR A 22 -2.53 3.92 2.77
CA THR A 22 -1.10 4.33 2.61
C THR A 22 -0.25 4.34 3.89
N LYS A 23 -0.83 3.91 5.02
CA LYS A 23 -0.20 3.62 6.34
C LYS A 23 0.07 4.82 7.24
N PRO A 24 -0.50 4.87 8.46
CA PRO A 24 -1.92 4.66 8.70
C PRO A 24 -2.81 5.58 7.84
N LEU A 25 -2.33 6.77 7.41
CA LEU A 25 -2.87 7.65 6.34
C LEU A 25 -1.84 8.75 5.93
N ASN A 26 -0.54 8.44 5.74
CA ASN A 26 0.49 9.51 5.65
C ASN A 26 0.99 9.87 4.23
N LYS A 27 0.59 9.15 3.18
CA LYS A 27 0.97 9.46 1.80
C LYS A 27 -0.24 9.66 0.91
N ASN A 28 -0.11 10.61 -0.01
CA ASN A 28 -1.04 10.83 -1.10
C ASN A 28 -0.56 10.00 -2.30
N LEU A 29 -1.41 9.10 -2.78
CA LEU A 29 -1.13 8.30 -3.96
C LEU A 29 -2.22 8.53 -5.00
N PHE A 30 -1.83 8.92 -6.20
CA PHE A 30 -2.71 9.23 -7.32
C PHE A 30 -2.64 8.12 -8.39
N PRO A 31 -3.69 7.96 -9.23
CA PRO A 31 -3.61 7.06 -10.37
C PRO A 31 -2.40 7.39 -11.24
N GLY A 32 -1.67 6.35 -11.63
CA GLY A 32 -0.43 6.44 -12.39
C GLY A 32 0.82 6.60 -11.54
N ASP A 33 0.72 6.85 -10.23
CA ASP A 33 1.90 6.85 -9.35
C ASP A 33 2.53 5.46 -9.34
N TYR A 34 3.84 5.40 -9.58
CA TYR A 34 4.60 4.15 -9.51
C TYR A 34 5.62 4.20 -8.39
N PHE A 35 5.72 3.09 -7.66
CA PHE A 35 6.46 3.01 -6.42
C PHE A 35 7.04 1.61 -6.17
N GLN A 36 7.98 1.55 -5.23
CA GLN A 36 8.48 0.30 -4.67
C GLN A 36 8.16 0.23 -3.19
N ILE A 37 8.00 -0.99 -2.68
CA ILE A 37 7.95 -1.23 -1.24
C ILE A 37 9.34 -1.71 -0.84
N LYS A 38 10.07 -0.91 -0.06
CA LYS A 38 11.38 -1.27 0.49
C LYS A 38 11.41 -0.96 1.97
N ASN A 39 11.90 -1.90 2.78
CA ASN A 39 12.07 -1.74 4.23
C ASN A 39 10.82 -1.22 4.95
N GLY A 40 9.64 -1.74 4.59
CA GLY A 40 8.39 -1.32 5.23
C GLY A 40 7.79 0.00 4.71
N GLU A 41 8.44 0.65 3.75
CA GLU A 41 8.04 1.96 3.24
C GLU A 41 7.69 1.96 1.74
N ILE A 42 6.68 2.75 1.39
CA ILE A 42 6.36 3.07 -0.01
C ILE A 42 7.33 4.15 -0.50
N ILE A 43 8.26 3.80 -1.39
CA ILE A 43 9.15 4.74 -2.07
C ILE A 43 8.51 5.13 -3.39
N LEU A 44 7.93 6.34 -3.44
CA LEU A 44 7.37 6.88 -4.67
C LEU A 44 8.49 7.23 -5.65
N LEU A 45 8.41 6.68 -6.86
CA LEU A 45 9.45 6.84 -7.88
C LEU A 45 9.03 7.84 -8.96
N GLY A 46 7.73 7.98 -9.20
CA GLY A 46 7.19 8.97 -10.13
C GLY A 46 5.74 8.71 -10.48
N ASN A 47 5.29 9.29 -11.60
CA ASN A 47 3.96 9.08 -12.14
C ASN A 47 4.05 8.81 -13.65
N ILE A 48 3.30 7.83 -14.18
CA ILE A 48 3.35 7.41 -15.59
C ILE A 48 2.88 8.50 -16.58
N TYR A 49 2.24 9.57 -16.10
CA TYR A 49 1.82 10.70 -16.92
C TYR A 49 2.87 11.82 -16.97
N ARG A 50 3.96 11.70 -16.20
CA ARG A 50 5.11 12.60 -16.29
C ARG A 50 6.09 12.09 -17.34
N ASN A 51 6.83 13.02 -17.97
CA ASN A 51 7.86 12.72 -18.96
C ASN A 51 7.40 11.86 -20.14
N ALA A 52 6.10 11.86 -20.47
CA ALA A 52 5.50 11.10 -21.56
C ALA A 52 5.79 9.57 -21.51
N ILE A 53 5.88 8.98 -20.30
CA ILE A 53 5.91 7.51 -20.16
C ILE A 53 4.65 6.92 -20.80
N VAL A 54 3.48 7.51 -20.52
CA VAL A 54 2.28 7.37 -21.34
C VAL A 54 2.08 8.68 -22.11
N ALA A 55 1.79 8.60 -23.41
CA ALA A 55 1.55 9.81 -24.20
C ALA A 55 0.24 10.46 -23.75
N HIS A 56 0.16 11.79 -23.81
CA HIS A 56 -1.02 12.52 -23.32
C HIS A 56 -2.33 12.09 -23.97
N GLN A 57 -2.30 11.68 -25.24
CA GLN A 57 -3.47 11.17 -25.96
C GLN A 57 -3.98 9.82 -25.45
N ASP A 58 -3.13 9.04 -24.77
CA ASP A 58 -3.44 7.69 -24.28
C ASP A 58 -3.83 7.74 -22.80
N ILE A 59 -4.02 8.93 -22.23
CA ILE A 59 -4.45 9.10 -20.84
C ILE A 59 -5.97 9.05 -20.79
N ASP A 60 -6.52 7.98 -20.20
CA ASP A 60 -7.94 7.88 -19.88
C ASP A 60 -8.14 7.62 -18.39
N ILE A 61 -8.48 8.70 -17.68
CA ILE A 61 -8.83 8.69 -16.26
C ILE A 61 -10.33 8.91 -16.12
N SER A 62 -10.97 8.14 -15.25
CA SER A 62 -12.38 8.29 -14.95
C SER A 62 -12.71 9.66 -14.37
N GLY A 63 -13.96 10.09 -14.54
CA GLY A 63 -14.55 11.07 -13.63
C GLY A 63 -14.62 10.55 -12.19
N VAL A 64 -15.15 11.37 -11.29
CA VAL A 64 -15.36 11.00 -9.89
C VAL A 64 -16.40 9.88 -9.81
N ILE A 65 -16.05 8.79 -9.12
CA ILE A 65 -16.91 7.64 -8.87
C ILE A 65 -17.30 7.65 -7.39
N ALA A 66 -18.57 7.84 -7.09
CA ALA A 66 -19.07 7.70 -5.72
C ALA A 66 -18.95 6.24 -5.26
N LEU A 67 -18.37 6.03 -4.08
CA LEU A 67 -18.23 4.71 -3.47
C LEU A 67 -19.36 4.49 -2.45
N ASN A 68 -19.67 3.22 -2.18
CA ASN A 68 -20.70 2.87 -1.21
C ASN A 68 -20.23 3.20 0.21
N ALA A 69 -20.81 4.24 0.83
CA ALA A 69 -20.46 4.68 2.18
C ALA A 69 -20.58 3.58 3.25
N SER A 70 -21.51 2.63 3.11
CA SER A 70 -21.68 1.52 4.05
C SER A 70 -20.46 0.60 4.09
N ASN A 71 -19.72 0.49 2.98
CA ASN A 71 -18.50 -0.31 2.90
C ASN A 71 -17.27 0.41 3.51
N TRP A 72 -17.43 1.68 3.87
CA TRP A 72 -16.39 2.57 4.39
C TRP A 72 -16.65 3.00 5.84
N ASN A 73 -17.62 2.36 6.50
CA ASN A 73 -17.93 2.55 7.91
C ASN A 73 -18.05 1.18 8.59
N PHE A 74 -17.00 0.76 9.28
CA PHE A 74 -16.94 -0.57 9.89
C PHE A 74 -15.96 -0.61 11.07
N SER A 75 -16.11 -1.63 11.90
CA SER A 75 -15.36 -1.80 13.13
C SER A 75 -15.25 -3.26 13.48
N ASP A 76 -14.23 -3.61 14.26
CA ASP A 76 -14.05 -4.96 14.79
C ASP A 76 -13.61 -4.92 16.26
N GLY A 77 -14.27 -5.73 17.10
CA GLY A 77 -14.00 -5.81 18.54
C GLY A 77 -14.32 -4.54 19.33
N ILE A 78 -15.37 -3.80 18.93
CA ILE A 78 -15.80 -2.56 19.59
C ILE A 78 -17.10 -2.76 20.35
N SER A 79 -17.16 -2.25 21.57
CA SER A 79 -18.40 -2.03 22.30
C SER A 79 -18.54 -0.56 22.70
N LYS A 80 -19.77 -0.13 22.94
CA LYS A 80 -20.12 1.24 23.32
C LYS A 80 -20.70 1.23 24.74
N PRO A 81 -19.88 1.05 25.79
CA PRO A 81 -20.36 0.94 27.17
C PRO A 81 -21.14 2.17 27.64
N TYR A 82 -20.88 3.34 27.03
CA TYR A 82 -21.63 4.55 27.32
C TYR A 82 -21.80 5.40 26.05
N SER A 83 -23.02 5.89 25.84
CA SER A 83 -23.37 6.95 24.88
C SER A 83 -24.56 7.70 25.46
N GLY A 84 -24.39 8.98 25.76
CA GLY A 84 -25.44 9.76 26.41
C GLY A 84 -25.05 11.21 26.69
N ARG A 85 -25.92 11.92 27.39
CA ARG A 85 -25.69 13.30 27.83
C ARG A 85 -24.96 13.32 29.17
N ALA A 86 -24.02 14.25 29.29
CA ALA A 86 -23.30 14.55 30.51
C ALA A 86 -23.36 16.07 30.79
N HIS A 87 -23.18 16.43 32.05
CA HIS A 87 -23.21 17.81 32.51
C HIS A 87 -21.86 18.21 33.11
N ALA A 88 -21.37 19.39 32.76
CA ALA A 88 -20.21 20.01 33.39
C ALA A 88 -20.65 21.31 34.08
N HIS A 89 -20.08 21.60 35.25
CA HIS A 89 -20.24 22.92 35.89
C HIS A 89 -19.15 23.86 35.36
N ALA A 90 -19.55 24.93 34.68
CA ALA A 90 -18.63 26.02 34.35
C ALA A 90 -18.64 27.06 35.49
N ALA A 91 -17.48 27.60 35.82
CA ALA A 91 -17.30 28.55 36.94
C ALA A 91 -17.96 29.92 36.72
N ILE A 92 -18.42 30.23 35.50
CA ILE A 92 -18.91 31.56 35.12
C ILE A 92 -20.35 31.51 34.56
N ASP A 93 -20.82 30.40 34.00
CA ASP A 93 -22.11 30.34 33.32
C ASP A 93 -22.70 28.92 33.33
N GLY A 94 -23.65 28.65 34.23
CA GLY A 94 -24.57 27.50 34.18
C GLY A 94 -23.99 26.08 34.05
N GLN A 95 -24.89 25.09 34.03
CA GLN A 95 -24.56 23.72 33.64
C GLN A 95 -24.42 23.67 32.11
N ILE A 96 -23.27 23.21 31.62
CA ILE A 96 -23.07 22.96 30.19
C ILE A 96 -23.45 21.51 29.91
N GLU A 97 -24.44 21.30 29.04
CA GLU A 97 -24.77 19.97 28.51
C GLU A 97 -23.82 19.61 27.37
N PHE A 98 -23.32 18.38 27.37
CA PHE A 98 -22.55 17.84 26.25
C PHE A 98 -22.87 16.36 26.03
N SER A 99 -22.66 15.89 24.82
CA SER A 99 -22.76 14.46 24.50
C SER A 99 -21.44 13.78 24.84
N LYS A 100 -21.47 12.66 25.57
CA LYS A 100 -20.30 11.84 25.90
C LYS A 100 -20.46 10.42 25.36
N GLN A 101 -19.38 9.85 24.84
CA GLN A 101 -19.33 8.47 24.34
C GLN A 101 -18.03 7.81 24.81
N ILE A 102 -18.14 6.59 25.30
CA ILE A 102 -17.00 5.73 25.64
C ILE A 102 -17.01 4.56 24.66
N LEU A 103 -15.88 4.34 24.00
CA LEU A 103 -15.62 3.19 23.13
C LEU A 103 -14.64 2.26 23.83
N ALA A 104 -15.03 1.00 24.01
CA ALA A 104 -14.17 -0.03 24.57
C ALA A 104 -13.76 -1.04 23.49
N PHE A 105 -12.46 -1.35 23.46
CA PHE A 105 -11.82 -2.20 22.48
C PHE A 105 -11.45 -3.54 23.12
N ALA A 106 -12.00 -4.63 22.62
CA ALA A 106 -11.88 -5.94 23.24
C ALA A 106 -10.44 -6.49 23.21
N ASN A 107 -9.75 -6.34 22.08
CA ASN A 107 -8.45 -6.95 21.85
C ASN A 107 -7.44 -5.95 21.26
N LYS A 108 -6.15 -6.25 21.40
CA LYS A 108 -5.10 -5.59 20.62
C LYS A 108 -5.40 -5.69 19.12
N GLY A 109 -5.39 -4.55 18.42
CA GLY A 109 -5.75 -4.46 17.00
C GLY A 109 -7.24 -4.45 16.69
N SER A 110 -8.11 -4.41 17.71
CA SER A 110 -9.50 -3.96 17.52
C SER A 110 -9.51 -2.52 17.02
N PHE A 111 -10.49 -2.17 16.18
CA PHE A 111 -10.51 -0.87 15.51
C PHE A 111 -11.93 -0.40 15.20
N ILE A 112 -12.07 0.92 15.02
CA ILE A 112 -13.25 1.55 14.45
C ILE A 112 -12.81 2.52 13.35
N PHE A 113 -13.42 2.39 12.18
CA PHE A 113 -13.15 3.21 11.02
C PHE A 113 -14.44 3.83 10.49
N LYS A 114 -14.39 5.13 10.21
CA LYS A 114 -15.45 5.84 9.53
C LYS A 114 -14.90 6.74 8.45
N ALA A 115 -15.61 6.79 7.33
CA ALA A 115 -15.36 7.72 6.25
C ALA A 115 -16.68 8.24 5.67
N GLU A 116 -16.70 9.53 5.39
CA GLU A 116 -17.83 10.26 4.83
C GLU A 116 -17.59 10.53 3.33
N GLU A 117 -18.65 10.35 2.53
CA GLU A 117 -18.65 10.61 1.07
C GLU A 117 -17.41 10.04 0.35
N PRO A 118 -17.15 8.73 0.46
CA PRO A 118 -16.01 8.12 -0.19
C PRO A 118 -16.20 8.17 -1.71
N GLU A 119 -15.13 8.55 -2.41
CA GLU A 119 -15.11 8.73 -3.86
C GLU A 119 -13.78 8.23 -4.43
N SER A 120 -13.77 7.68 -5.64
CA SER A 120 -12.56 7.27 -6.35
C SER A 120 -12.40 7.86 -7.75
N ILE A 121 -11.16 7.85 -8.22
CA ILE A 121 -10.77 8.05 -9.60
C ILE A 121 -9.88 6.89 -10.02
N LYS A 122 -10.01 6.43 -11.27
CA LYS A 122 -9.26 5.26 -11.77
C LYS A 122 -8.77 5.45 -13.20
N ILE A 123 -7.76 4.67 -13.57
CA ILE A 123 -7.34 4.50 -14.96
C ILE A 123 -8.37 3.59 -15.66
N ASN A 124 -9.03 4.09 -16.70
CA ASN A 124 -10.05 3.33 -17.44
C ASN A 124 -9.41 2.40 -18.47
N ASN A 125 -8.36 2.88 -19.15
CA ASN A 125 -7.73 2.18 -20.26
C ASN A 125 -6.50 1.36 -19.86
N TRP A 126 -6.46 0.83 -18.63
CA TRP A 126 -5.32 0.04 -18.13
C TRP A 126 -4.89 -1.06 -19.11
N ASN A 127 -5.85 -1.77 -19.70
CA ASN A 127 -5.59 -2.88 -20.61
C ASN A 127 -4.84 -2.46 -21.89
N GLU A 128 -4.99 -1.20 -22.30
CA GLU A 128 -4.34 -0.64 -23.49
C GLU A 128 -2.91 -0.22 -23.18
N ILE A 129 -2.66 0.38 -22.00
CA ILE A 129 -1.35 0.94 -21.64
C ILE A 129 -0.40 -0.07 -20.97
N GLN A 130 -0.92 -1.19 -20.43
CA GLN A 130 -0.14 -2.10 -19.57
C GLN A 130 1.13 -2.67 -20.24
N GLN A 131 1.07 -3.01 -21.52
CA GLN A 131 2.21 -3.60 -22.25
C GLN A 131 3.29 -2.55 -22.50
N GLN A 132 2.89 -1.34 -22.91
CA GLN A 132 3.79 -0.21 -23.03
C GLN A 132 4.49 0.11 -21.70
N LEU A 133 3.75 0.04 -20.59
CA LEU A 133 4.32 0.25 -19.27
C LEU A 133 5.37 -0.81 -18.92
N ILE A 134 5.16 -2.08 -19.26
CA ILE A 134 6.19 -3.12 -19.09
C ILE A 134 7.45 -2.72 -19.84
N LEU A 135 7.35 -2.42 -21.14
CA LEU A 135 8.51 -2.07 -21.97
C LEU A 135 9.27 -0.85 -21.42
N LYS A 136 8.55 0.25 -21.16
CA LYS A 136 9.19 1.50 -20.74
C LYS A 136 9.79 1.43 -19.34
N LEU A 137 9.13 0.73 -18.40
CA LEU A 137 9.56 0.68 -17.00
C LEU A 137 10.56 -0.45 -16.68
N THR A 138 10.72 -1.44 -17.57
CA THR A 138 11.68 -2.54 -17.39
C THR A 138 12.88 -2.48 -18.33
N GLN A 139 12.78 -1.77 -19.46
CA GLN A 139 13.85 -1.70 -20.47
C GLN A 139 14.37 -0.29 -20.69
N THR A 140 13.47 0.65 -20.97
CA THR A 140 13.87 1.94 -21.55
C THR A 140 14.26 2.99 -20.52
N LEU A 141 13.55 3.04 -19.39
CA LEU A 141 13.73 4.10 -18.39
C LEU A 141 14.41 3.59 -17.13
N TYR A 142 14.06 2.38 -16.70
CA TYR A 142 14.53 1.78 -15.47
C TYR A 142 14.59 0.25 -15.64
N SER A 143 15.44 -0.44 -14.87
CA SER A 143 15.49 -1.91 -14.80
C SER A 143 14.77 -2.41 -13.55
N PHE A 144 13.56 -1.91 -13.30
CA PHE A 144 12.75 -2.36 -12.17
C PHE A 144 12.16 -3.74 -12.43
N ARG A 145 12.32 -4.65 -11.47
CA ARG A 145 11.72 -6.01 -11.52
C ARG A 145 10.58 -6.22 -10.55
N GLU A 146 10.55 -5.38 -9.53
CA GLU A 146 9.43 -5.23 -8.63
C GLU A 146 8.99 -3.77 -8.68
N LEU A 147 7.76 -3.56 -9.11
CA LEU A 147 7.19 -2.23 -9.26
C LEU A 147 5.68 -2.29 -9.06
N TYR A 148 5.14 -1.28 -8.40
CA TYR A 148 3.71 -1.10 -8.25
C TYR A 148 3.29 0.14 -9.02
N VAL A 149 2.13 0.08 -9.68
CA VAL A 149 1.48 1.24 -10.32
C VAL A 149 0.09 1.38 -9.74
N VAL A 150 -0.20 2.55 -9.17
CA VAL A 150 -1.54 2.88 -8.65
C VAL A 150 -2.51 2.99 -9.82
N THR A 151 -3.59 2.20 -9.79
CA THR A 151 -4.61 2.17 -10.84
C THR A 151 -5.89 2.85 -10.44
N GLU A 152 -6.16 2.95 -9.15
CA GLU A 152 -7.33 3.61 -8.59
C GLU A 152 -6.96 4.25 -7.26
N SER A 153 -7.41 5.48 -7.04
CA SER A 153 -7.23 6.20 -5.78
C SER A 153 -8.58 6.63 -5.24
N ALA A 154 -8.80 6.40 -3.95
CA ALA A 154 -9.98 6.80 -3.23
C ALA A 154 -9.68 7.85 -2.17
N THR A 155 -10.67 8.69 -1.93
CA THR A 155 -10.68 9.82 -0.99
C THR A 155 -11.99 9.80 -0.21
N ALA A 156 -12.03 10.47 0.92
CA ALA A 156 -13.25 10.74 1.69
C ALA A 156 -13.21 12.19 2.18
N SER A 157 -14.36 12.83 2.36
CA SER A 157 -14.41 14.22 2.86
C SER A 157 -13.91 14.33 4.29
N ASN A 158 -14.24 13.33 5.10
CA ASN A 158 -13.78 13.15 6.47
C ASN A 158 -13.46 11.68 6.72
N THR A 159 -12.40 11.39 7.46
CA THR A 159 -12.05 10.05 7.90
C THR A 159 -11.66 10.07 9.36
N THR A 160 -12.14 9.10 10.14
CA THR A 160 -11.65 8.85 11.50
C THR A 160 -11.31 7.38 11.69
N LEU A 161 -10.11 7.10 12.21
CA LEU A 161 -9.64 5.75 12.56
C LEU A 161 -9.14 5.75 14.00
N ALA A 162 -9.58 4.75 14.76
CA ALA A 162 -9.00 4.40 16.06
C ALA A 162 -8.60 2.93 16.07
N THR A 163 -7.44 2.59 16.63
CA THR A 163 -6.93 1.22 16.76
C THR A 163 -6.34 1.00 18.14
N ALA A 164 -6.76 -0.07 18.81
CA ALA A 164 -6.28 -0.44 20.14
C ALA A 164 -4.87 -1.01 20.12
N GLY A 165 -3.98 -0.49 20.97
CA GLY A 165 -2.63 -1.00 21.18
C GLY A 165 -2.57 -2.20 22.10
N GLU A 166 -3.50 -2.29 23.06
CA GLU A 166 -3.64 -3.43 23.98
C GLU A 166 -5.10 -3.86 24.12
N ALA A 167 -5.32 -4.98 24.82
CA ALA A 167 -6.67 -5.44 25.16
C ALA A 167 -7.32 -4.52 26.20
N ASN A 168 -8.66 -4.37 26.14
CA ASN A 168 -9.43 -3.46 27.00
C ASN A 168 -9.02 -1.98 26.89
N ALA A 169 -8.51 -1.57 25.74
CA ALA A 169 -8.26 -0.16 25.45
C ALA A 169 -9.58 0.63 25.43
N GLU A 170 -9.49 1.92 25.74
CA GLU A 170 -10.65 2.78 25.88
C GLU A 170 -10.43 4.16 25.25
N LEU A 171 -11.45 4.66 24.57
CA LEU A 171 -11.48 6.00 24.01
C LEU A 171 -12.73 6.73 24.51
N GLU A 172 -12.51 7.80 25.26
CA GLU A 172 -13.58 8.69 25.73
C GLU A 172 -13.63 9.95 24.85
N LEU A 173 -14.84 10.26 24.38
CA LEU A 173 -15.13 11.35 23.47
C LEU A 173 -16.24 12.23 24.06
N ALA A 174 -16.18 13.52 23.77
CA ALA A 174 -17.23 14.48 24.08
C ALA A 174 -17.51 15.40 22.90
N CYS A 175 -18.75 15.85 22.74
CA CYS A 175 -19.17 16.79 21.71
C CYS A 175 -20.12 17.82 22.32
N GLU A 176 -19.86 19.10 22.06
CA GLU A 176 -20.68 20.24 22.53
C GLU A 176 -22.03 20.35 21.79
N ALA A 177 -22.18 19.68 20.64
CA ALA A 177 -23.45 19.66 19.93
C ALA A 177 -24.46 18.74 20.65
N GLU A 178 -25.62 19.30 21.00
CA GLU A 178 -26.80 18.53 21.41
C GLU A 178 -27.24 17.65 20.24
N ASN A 179 -27.13 16.34 20.41
CA ASN A 179 -27.75 15.38 19.51
C ASN A 179 -28.80 14.57 20.30
N PHE A 180 -30.06 14.72 19.92
CA PHE A 180 -31.19 14.02 20.55
C PHE A 180 -31.22 12.56 20.08
N GLY A 181 -30.53 11.63 20.76
CA GLY A 181 -30.62 10.18 20.45
C GLY A 181 -29.52 9.28 21.04
N LEU A 182 -29.43 8.05 20.54
CA LEU A 182 -28.27 7.13 20.71
C LEU A 182 -27.09 7.70 19.91
N VAL A 183 -26.33 8.62 20.51
CA VAL A 183 -25.36 9.44 19.78
C VAL A 183 -24.09 8.66 19.48
N ASP A 184 -23.82 8.45 18.19
CA ASP A 184 -22.49 8.04 17.74
C ASP A 184 -21.68 9.28 17.34
N ILE A 185 -20.96 9.86 18.31
CA ILE A 185 -20.13 11.06 18.11
C ILE A 185 -18.76 10.73 17.50
N PHE A 186 -18.42 9.45 17.33
CA PHE A 186 -17.16 9.06 16.71
C PHE A 186 -17.09 9.60 15.26
N GLY A 187 -16.08 10.44 15.01
CA GLY A 187 -15.82 11.09 13.72
C GLY A 187 -16.55 12.39 13.46
N HIS A 188 -17.46 12.79 14.36
CA HIS A 188 -18.21 14.05 14.22
C HIS A 188 -17.30 15.28 14.36
N HIS A 189 -17.66 16.37 13.67
CA HIS A 189 -16.74 17.48 13.47
C HIS A 189 -16.37 18.25 14.76
N ASN A 190 -17.31 18.32 15.70
CA ASN A 190 -17.16 18.95 17.01
C ASN A 190 -16.76 17.99 18.14
N THR A 191 -16.36 16.76 17.82
CA THR A 191 -15.93 15.79 18.83
C THR A 191 -14.50 16.06 19.28
N LYS A 192 -14.32 16.12 20.61
CA LYS A 192 -13.04 16.22 21.31
C LYS A 192 -12.74 14.90 22.03
N THR A 193 -11.48 14.50 22.04
CA THR A 193 -11.00 13.37 22.84
C THR A 193 -10.77 13.81 24.27
N ILE A 194 -11.42 13.15 25.22
CA ILE A 194 -11.28 13.40 26.65
C ILE A 194 -10.21 12.50 27.25
N GLN A 195 -10.26 11.22 26.89
CA GLN A 195 -9.30 10.22 27.36
C GLN A 195 -8.98 9.23 26.25
N SER A 196 -7.73 8.81 26.19
CA SER A 196 -7.24 7.77 25.32
C SER A 196 -6.36 6.83 26.15
N LYS A 197 -6.86 5.63 26.44
CA LYS A 197 -6.18 4.61 27.24
C LYS A 197 -5.82 3.44 26.33
N ASP A 198 -4.53 3.12 26.23
CA ASP A 198 -4.00 1.98 25.48
C ASP A 198 -4.42 1.95 23.99
N ILE A 199 -4.72 3.10 23.41
CA ILE A 199 -4.98 3.28 21.97
C ILE A 199 -3.65 3.52 21.26
N GLU A 200 -3.32 2.65 20.29
CA GLU A 200 -2.10 2.76 19.49
C GLU A 200 -2.19 3.92 18.50
N TYR A 201 -3.35 4.06 17.88
CA TYR A 201 -3.56 5.03 16.82
C TYR A 201 -4.93 5.66 16.92
N TYR A 202 -4.96 6.98 16.92
CA TYR A 202 -6.17 7.76 16.75
C TYR A 202 -5.89 8.90 15.80
N HIS A 203 -6.63 8.96 14.71
CA HIS A 203 -6.46 10.01 13.72
C HIS A 203 -7.78 10.39 13.08
N ARG A 204 -7.94 11.70 12.90
CA ARG A 204 -9.04 12.30 12.18
C ARG A 204 -8.47 13.18 11.07
N GLU A 205 -8.88 12.90 9.85
CA GLU A 205 -8.52 13.67 8.66
C GLU A 205 -9.78 14.37 8.13
N THR A 206 -9.74 15.69 8.07
CA THR A 206 -10.86 16.53 7.58
C THR A 206 -10.63 17.05 6.17
N LYS A 207 -9.49 16.72 5.55
CA LYS A 207 -9.18 17.06 4.17
C LYS A 207 -9.36 15.84 3.28
N ARG A 208 -9.93 16.05 2.10
CA ARG A 208 -10.07 15.02 1.06
C ARG A 208 -8.68 14.65 0.50
N LYS A 209 -8.01 13.68 1.13
CA LYS A 209 -6.69 13.16 0.73
C LYS A 209 -6.80 11.79 0.05
N PRO A 210 -6.02 11.52 -1.02
CA PRO A 210 -5.99 10.23 -1.69
C PRO A 210 -5.09 9.26 -0.92
N ALA A 211 -5.59 8.80 0.22
CA ALA A 211 -4.87 7.94 1.16
C ALA A 211 -5.22 6.45 1.02
N TYR A 212 -6.06 6.11 0.05
CA TYR A 212 -6.52 4.75 -0.22
C TYR A 212 -6.34 4.44 -1.70
N PHE A 213 -5.82 3.28 -2.03
CA PHE A 213 -5.47 2.99 -3.41
C PHE A 213 -5.65 1.51 -3.76
N LYS A 214 -5.77 1.24 -5.05
CA LYS A 214 -5.51 -0.06 -5.67
C LYS A 214 -4.30 0.10 -6.57
N ALA A 215 -3.50 -0.95 -6.65
CA ALA A 215 -2.32 -0.95 -7.49
C ALA A 215 -2.20 -2.27 -8.25
N LYS A 216 -1.50 -2.22 -9.37
CA LYS A 216 -1.00 -3.38 -10.10
C LYS A 216 0.48 -3.55 -9.77
N LYS A 217 0.87 -4.77 -9.43
CA LYS A 217 2.25 -5.17 -9.20
C LYS A 217 2.82 -5.86 -10.43
N LEU A 218 4.02 -5.46 -10.82
CA LEU A 218 4.80 -6.15 -11.83
C LEU A 218 5.38 -7.42 -11.21
N VAL A 219 5.10 -8.57 -11.82
CA VAL A 219 5.63 -9.86 -11.41
C VAL A 219 6.25 -10.60 -12.57
N VAL A 220 7.20 -11.45 -12.24
CA VAL A 220 7.84 -12.36 -13.18
C VAL A 220 6.91 -13.54 -13.49
N GLN A 221 6.91 -13.99 -14.73
CA GLN A 221 6.20 -15.17 -15.21
C GLN A 221 7.13 -16.39 -15.15
N ASP A 222 6.94 -17.24 -14.15
CA ASP A 222 7.85 -18.36 -13.84
C ASP A 222 7.97 -19.40 -14.98
N GLU A 223 6.90 -19.61 -15.75
CA GLU A 223 6.83 -20.66 -16.79
C GLU A 223 7.89 -20.54 -17.89
N LYS A 224 8.38 -19.33 -18.17
CA LYS A 224 9.41 -19.08 -19.20
C LYS A 224 10.76 -18.68 -18.62
N LEU A 225 10.85 -18.55 -17.30
CA LEU A 225 12.06 -18.16 -16.60
C LEU A 225 13.11 -19.28 -16.59
N ALA A 226 12.67 -20.54 -16.48
CA ALA A 226 13.57 -21.69 -16.48
C ALA A 226 14.40 -21.80 -17.78
N TYR A 227 13.77 -21.54 -18.93
CA TYR A 227 14.45 -21.50 -20.23
C TYR A 227 15.44 -20.33 -20.29
N PHE A 228 15.06 -19.16 -19.78
CA PHE A 228 15.94 -17.99 -19.73
C PHE A 228 17.16 -18.22 -18.84
N ILE A 229 16.99 -18.76 -17.63
CA ILE A 229 18.09 -19.07 -16.72
C ILE A 229 19.04 -20.09 -17.36
N SER A 230 18.50 -21.11 -18.04
CA SER A 230 19.31 -22.06 -18.80
C SER A 230 20.14 -21.38 -19.89
N ASP A 231 19.55 -20.49 -20.68
CA ASP A 231 20.26 -19.75 -21.74
C ASP A 231 21.27 -18.74 -21.18
N PHE A 232 20.96 -18.08 -20.05
CA PHE A 232 21.85 -17.14 -19.38
C PHE A 232 23.07 -17.86 -18.79
N ILE A 233 22.85 -18.97 -18.06
CA ILE A 233 23.94 -19.82 -17.55
C ILE A 233 24.80 -20.36 -18.70
N ALA A 234 24.19 -20.76 -19.81
CA ALA A 234 24.94 -21.21 -20.99
C ALA A 234 25.82 -20.10 -21.61
N LYS A 235 25.40 -18.84 -21.55
CA LYS A 235 26.20 -17.68 -21.98
C LYS A 235 27.28 -17.31 -20.98
N GLU A 236 26.97 -17.33 -19.68
CA GLU A 236 27.90 -16.98 -18.61
C GLU A 236 29.02 -18.03 -18.46
N ASN A 237 28.71 -19.32 -18.65
CA ASN A 237 29.70 -20.40 -18.72
C ASN A 237 30.69 -20.25 -19.90
N ASN A 238 30.41 -19.39 -20.89
CA ASN A 238 31.32 -19.04 -21.98
C ASN A 238 32.13 -17.76 -21.71
N MET A 239 31.99 -17.10 -20.55
CA MET A 239 32.66 -15.81 -20.24
C MET A 239 34.05 -15.95 -19.58
N SER A 240 34.88 -16.91 -20.00
CA SER A 240 36.29 -16.98 -19.57
C SER A 240 37.28 -16.38 -20.58
N GLU A 241 36.86 -16.03 -21.80
CA GLU A 241 37.80 -15.53 -22.83
C GLU A 241 38.23 -14.06 -22.63
N TRP A 242 37.41 -13.26 -21.94
CA TRP A 242 37.70 -11.83 -21.74
C TRP A 242 38.78 -11.60 -20.68
N THR A 243 38.89 -12.48 -19.67
CA THR A 243 39.92 -12.36 -18.62
C THR A 243 41.33 -12.51 -19.17
N ASP A 244 41.49 -13.38 -20.18
CA ASP A 244 42.78 -13.65 -20.82
C ASP A 244 43.20 -12.55 -21.80
N SER A 245 42.24 -11.74 -22.28
CA SER A 245 42.48 -10.66 -23.24
C SER A 245 42.46 -9.26 -22.62
N PHE A 246 41.87 -9.08 -21.43
CA PHE A 246 41.72 -7.79 -20.78
C PHE A 246 42.79 -7.49 -19.73
N PHE A 247 43.29 -8.51 -19.02
CA PHE A 247 44.33 -8.34 -18.00
C PHE A 247 45.69 -8.82 -18.54
N ASP A 248 46.70 -7.94 -18.56
CA ASP A 248 48.10 -8.22 -18.93
C ASP A 248 48.85 -9.09 -17.89
N SER A 249 48.17 -10.06 -17.27
CA SER A 249 48.69 -10.80 -16.11
C SER A 249 48.43 -12.30 -16.20
N ASN A 250 49.44 -13.07 -15.80
CA ASN A 250 49.46 -14.54 -15.72
C ASN A 250 48.54 -15.12 -14.60
N PHE A 251 47.29 -14.69 -14.49
CA PHE A 251 46.35 -15.35 -13.58
C PHE A 251 45.95 -16.71 -14.16
N HIS A 252 46.31 -17.80 -13.48
CA HIS A 252 45.74 -19.12 -13.77
C HIS A 252 44.28 -19.13 -13.29
N ASN A 253 43.36 -19.12 -14.24
CA ASN A 253 41.93 -19.28 -13.98
C ASN A 253 41.57 -20.76 -14.11
N GLU A 254 41.72 -21.55 -13.03
CA GLU A 254 40.98 -22.81 -12.89
C GLU A 254 39.55 -22.47 -12.46
N ILE A 255 38.67 -22.30 -13.45
CA ILE A 255 37.29 -21.93 -13.21
C ILE A 255 36.49 -23.18 -12.83
N ASP A 256 36.58 -23.57 -11.56
CA ASP A 256 35.62 -24.50 -10.94
C ASP A 256 34.39 -23.73 -10.44
N TYR A 257 33.63 -23.12 -11.36
CA TYR A 257 32.30 -22.60 -11.01
C TYR A 257 31.35 -23.78 -10.84
N ASN A 258 31.24 -24.27 -9.61
CA ASN A 258 30.27 -25.27 -9.22
C ASN A 258 28.86 -24.62 -9.16
N THR A 259 28.31 -24.29 -10.32
CA THR A 259 27.01 -23.63 -10.56
C THR A 259 25.81 -24.44 -10.04
N GLN A 260 26.01 -25.70 -9.69
CA GLN A 260 24.96 -26.59 -9.17
C GLN A 260 24.44 -26.20 -7.77
N MET A 261 25.21 -25.48 -6.96
CA MET A 261 24.81 -25.10 -5.58
C MET A 261 23.93 -23.83 -5.50
N LEU A 262 23.83 -23.03 -6.56
CA LEU A 262 23.01 -21.80 -6.57
C LEU A 262 21.54 -22.04 -6.94
N MET A 263 21.18 -23.23 -7.43
CA MET A 263 19.87 -23.47 -8.05
C MET A 263 18.66 -23.46 -7.11
N GLN A 264 18.85 -23.52 -5.78
CA GLN A 264 17.70 -23.60 -4.87
C GLN A 264 17.05 -22.25 -4.53
N ASN A 265 17.69 -21.10 -4.82
CA ASN A 265 17.12 -19.76 -4.56
C ASN A 265 17.41 -18.68 -5.63
N ALA A 266 18.04 -19.03 -6.76
CA ALA A 266 18.62 -18.05 -7.70
C ALA A 266 17.66 -17.45 -8.75
N GLN A 267 16.37 -17.80 -8.77
CA GLN A 267 15.44 -17.33 -9.82
C GLN A 267 15.32 -15.79 -9.88
N GLY A 268 15.34 -15.10 -8.73
CA GLY A 268 15.39 -13.63 -8.70
C GLY A 268 16.77 -13.05 -9.03
N PHE A 269 17.84 -13.77 -8.66
CA PHE A 269 19.22 -13.29 -8.78
C PHE A 269 19.70 -13.19 -10.23
N TYR A 270 19.41 -14.20 -11.06
CA TYR A 270 19.80 -14.20 -12.48
C TYR A 270 19.08 -13.16 -13.30
N LEU A 271 17.80 -12.94 -12.97
CA LEU A 271 17.15 -11.76 -13.48
C LEU A 271 18.01 -10.59 -13.05
N ASP A 272 18.25 -10.35 -11.75
CA ASP A 272 18.87 -9.12 -11.20
C ASP A 272 20.22 -8.74 -11.80
N MET A 273 20.90 -9.71 -12.40
CA MET A 273 22.17 -9.53 -13.12
C MET A 273 22.04 -8.96 -14.55
N LEU A 274 20.85 -8.96 -15.15
CA LEU A 274 20.61 -8.36 -16.48
C LEU A 274 20.85 -6.84 -16.44
N GLN A 275 21.69 -6.35 -17.36
CA GLN A 275 21.94 -4.93 -17.54
C GLN A 275 20.79 -4.24 -18.30
N CYS A 276 20.69 -2.91 -18.16
CA CYS A 276 19.75 -2.09 -18.94
C CYS A 276 19.89 -2.41 -20.45
N ASN A 277 18.77 -2.56 -21.15
CA ASN A 277 18.68 -2.89 -22.58
C ASN A 277 19.10 -4.31 -23.01
N GLU A 278 19.49 -5.21 -22.11
CA GLU A 278 19.74 -6.62 -22.47
C GLU A 278 18.45 -7.45 -22.60
N LEU A 279 17.35 -6.95 -22.04
CA LEU A 279 16.01 -7.48 -22.24
C LEU A 279 15.43 -6.93 -23.56
N ASN A 280 15.25 -7.80 -24.55
CA ASN A 280 14.54 -7.46 -25.79
C ASN A 280 13.04 -7.17 -25.51
N PRO A 281 12.39 -6.18 -26.16
CA PRO A 281 10.96 -5.87 -26.01
C PRO A 281 10.02 -7.08 -25.99
N ASN A 282 10.18 -7.99 -26.94
CA ASN A 282 9.35 -9.19 -27.02
C ASN A 282 9.56 -10.10 -25.81
N THR A 283 10.79 -10.12 -25.30
CA THR A 283 11.21 -10.93 -24.16
C THR A 283 10.69 -10.36 -22.83
N ALA A 284 10.63 -9.03 -22.65
CA ALA A 284 10.03 -8.44 -21.44
C ALA A 284 8.53 -8.73 -21.32
N LEU A 285 7.78 -8.67 -22.43
CA LEU A 285 6.35 -9.01 -22.43
C LEU A 285 6.10 -10.49 -22.14
N LEU A 286 7.07 -11.36 -22.41
CA LEU A 286 7.02 -12.78 -22.06
C LEU A 286 7.32 -13.04 -20.59
N TYR A 287 8.19 -12.23 -19.97
CA TYR A 287 8.67 -12.47 -18.61
C TYR A 287 7.94 -11.68 -17.56
N PHE A 288 7.35 -10.53 -17.89
CA PHE A 288 6.64 -9.72 -16.92
C PHE A 288 5.15 -9.71 -17.19
N LYS A 289 4.37 -9.66 -16.12
CA LYS A 289 2.94 -9.37 -16.17
C LYS A 289 2.53 -8.51 -15.00
N TRP A 290 1.40 -7.85 -15.15
CA TRP A 290 0.76 -7.11 -14.08
C TRP A 290 -0.25 -8.01 -13.35
N VAL A 291 -0.20 -8.01 -12.02
CA VAL A 291 -1.19 -8.65 -11.15
C VAL A 291 -1.73 -7.63 -10.16
N ASP A 292 -2.91 -7.85 -9.60
CA ASP A 292 -3.44 -6.96 -8.56
C ASP A 292 -2.59 -7.06 -7.28
N ALA A 293 -2.27 -5.89 -6.70
CA ALA A 293 -1.69 -5.83 -5.38
C ALA A 293 -2.70 -6.32 -4.35
N ASN A 294 -2.26 -7.18 -3.44
CA ASN A 294 -3.13 -7.84 -2.47
C ASN A 294 -2.65 -7.58 -1.03
N LEU A 295 -3.23 -8.30 -0.07
CA LEU A 295 -2.85 -8.17 1.34
C LEU A 295 -1.41 -8.63 1.61
N ASP A 296 -0.89 -9.63 0.89
CA ASP A 296 0.48 -10.13 1.06
C ASP A 296 1.51 -9.06 0.70
N ASP A 297 1.22 -8.24 -0.32
CA ASP A 297 2.05 -7.10 -0.71
C ASP A 297 2.09 -6.02 0.37
N VAL A 298 0.99 -5.83 1.09
CA VAL A 298 0.93 -4.92 2.22
C VAL A 298 1.65 -5.48 3.45
N GLU A 299 1.70 -6.80 3.64
CA GLU A 299 2.49 -7.38 4.72
C GLU A 299 3.98 -6.98 4.63
N LYS A 300 4.50 -6.76 3.41
CA LYS A 300 5.85 -6.20 3.19
C LYS A 300 6.05 -4.81 3.81
N LEU A 301 4.99 -4.03 3.97
CA LEU A 301 5.05 -2.75 4.69
C LEU A 301 5.30 -2.94 6.19
N PHE A 302 4.94 -4.09 6.75
CA PHE A 302 5.03 -4.40 8.18
C PHE A 302 6.11 -5.43 8.51
N GLY A 303 6.78 -6.00 7.52
CA GLY A 303 7.89 -6.93 7.70
C GLY A 303 9.09 -6.25 8.35
N ALA A 304 9.61 -6.84 9.42
CA ALA A 304 10.91 -6.48 9.96
C ALA A 304 11.97 -7.20 9.13
N TYR A 305 12.73 -6.46 8.32
CA TYR A 305 13.98 -6.95 7.74
C TYR A 305 15.11 -6.65 8.73
N GLY A 306 15.51 -7.67 9.50
CA GLY A 306 16.79 -7.77 10.21
C GLY A 306 16.97 -6.91 11.48
N ASN A 307 17.28 -7.59 12.58
CA ASN A 307 18.50 -7.24 13.32
C ASN A 307 19.68 -7.91 12.60
#